data_AF-A0AAW5N0V0-F1
#
_entry.id   AF-A0AAW5N0V0-F1
#
_cell.length_a   1.000
_cell.length_b   1.000
_cell.length_c   1.000
_cell.angle_alpha   90.00
_cell.angle_beta   90.00
_cell.angle_gamma   90.00
#
_symmetry.space_group_name_H-M   'P 1'
#
loop_
_entity.id
_entity.type
_entity.pdbx_description
1 polymer ?
#
loop_
_entity_poly.entity_id
_entity_poly.type
_entity_poly.pdbx_seq_one_letter_code
_entity_poly.pdbx_strand_id
1 'polypeptide(L)' 'RNMVSVQIPGIPLRALMVAPRQLPYHSGFSYFELDKSGQAWTEMAAAGAVALHVSGSFPDLNMQLCAIRG' A
#
# COMPACT_ATOMS: atom_id res chain seq x y z
N ARG A 1 -3.86 -21.54 -21.94
CA ARG A 1 -3.61 -20.25 -21.26
C ARG A 1 -4.21 -20.38 -19.86
N ASN A 2 -3.41 -20.82 -18.87
CA ASN A 2 -3.90 -21.00 -17.51
C ASN A 2 -3.90 -19.63 -16.82
N MET A 3 -5.07 -18.99 -16.77
CA MET A 3 -5.30 -17.90 -15.82
C MET A 3 -5.43 -18.53 -14.45
N VAL A 4 -4.30 -18.70 -13.77
CA VAL A 4 -4.34 -18.83 -12.33
C VAL A 4 -4.44 -17.41 -11.81
N SER A 5 -5.66 -16.90 -11.69
CA SER A 5 -5.94 -15.78 -10.79
C SER A 5 -5.78 -16.33 -9.38
N VAL A 6 -4.54 -16.59 -8.99
CA VAL A 6 -4.23 -16.74 -7.57
C VAL A 6 -4.55 -15.38 -7.00
N GLN A 7 -5.57 -15.29 -6.16
CA GLN A 7 -5.70 -14.18 -5.23
C GLN A 7 -4.49 -14.28 -4.29
N ILE A 8 -3.31 -13.88 -4.77
CA ILE A 8 -2.12 -13.82 -3.94
C ILE A 8 -2.45 -12.77 -2.88
N PRO A 9 -2.50 -13.13 -1.59
CA PRO A 9 -2.72 -12.15 -0.55
C PRO A 9 -1.61 -11.10 -0.66
N GLY A 10 -2.00 -9.86 -0.95
CA GLY A 10 -1.06 -8.75 -1.00
C GLY A 10 -0.54 -8.39 0.39
N ILE A 11 0.30 -7.36 0.46
CA ILE A 11 0.73 -6.79 1.73
C ILE A 11 -0.48 -6.12 2.41
N PRO A 12 -0.84 -6.49 3.65
CA PRO A 12 -1.94 -5.86 4.36
C PRO A 12 -1.70 -4.35 4.56
N LEU A 13 -2.77 -3.57 4.41
CA LEU A 13 -2.80 -2.16 4.74
C LEU A 13 -3.42 -1.96 6.12
N ARG A 14 -2.72 -1.26 7.01
CA ARG A 14 -3.25 -0.87 8.32
C ARG A 14 -3.57 0.62 8.30
N ALA A 15 -4.81 0.98 8.64
CA ALA A 15 -5.23 2.37 8.69
C ALA A 15 -4.56 3.09 9.87
N LEU A 16 -4.06 4.29 9.61
CA LEU A 16 -3.50 5.18 10.63
C LEU A 16 -4.55 6.22 11.02
N MET A 17 -4.76 6.42 12.32
CA MET A 17 -5.72 7.41 12.82
C MET A 17 -5.29 8.85 12.58
N VAL A 18 -3.99 9.08 12.40
CA VAL A 18 -3.38 10.38 12.17
C VAL A 18 -2.30 10.28 11.10
N ALA A 19 -2.07 11.38 10.37
CA ALA A 19 -0.97 11.47 9.43
C ALA A 19 0.37 11.25 10.14
N PRO A 20 1.32 10.49 9.57
CA PRO A 20 2.68 10.38 10.09
C PRO A 20 3.32 11.76 10.20
N ARG A 21 4.04 12.04 11.30
CA ARG A 21 4.64 13.36 11.57
C ARG A 21 5.69 13.79 10.54
N GLN A 22 6.24 12.83 9.80
CA GLN A 22 7.24 13.04 8.75
C GLN A 22 6.61 13.43 7.40
N LEU A 23 5.28 13.30 7.26
CA LEU A 23 4.56 13.67 6.03
C LEU A 23 3.75 14.95 6.27
N PRO A 24 3.65 15.83 5.25
CA PRO A 24 2.69 16.93 5.30
C PRO A 24 1.27 16.40 5.49
N TYR A 25 0.49 17.07 6.33
CA TYR A 25 -0.93 16.78 6.47
C TYR A 25 -1.69 17.23 5.23
N HIS A 26 -2.47 16.31 4.64
CA HIS A 26 -3.37 16.60 3.53
C HIS A 26 -4.81 16.36 3.99
N SER A 27 -5.60 17.42 4.08
CA SER A 27 -7.01 17.32 4.45
C SER A 27 -7.76 16.43 3.45
N GLY A 28 -8.60 15.52 3.96
CA GLY A 28 -9.37 14.58 3.14
C GLY A 28 -8.62 13.32 2.70
N PHE A 29 -7.36 13.15 3.08
CA PHE A 29 -6.61 11.90 2.83
C PHE A 29 -6.76 10.92 4.00
N SER A 30 -6.92 9.65 3.65
CA SER A 30 -6.78 8.53 4.59
C SER A 30 -5.37 7.97 4.51
N TYR A 31 -4.77 7.69 5.67
CA TYR A 31 -3.38 7.23 5.76
C TYR A 31 -3.34 5.74 6.09
N PHE A 32 -2.47 5.02 5.38
CA PHE A 32 -2.27 3.59 5.58
C PHE A 32 -0.78 3.29 5.69
N GLU A 33 -0.42 2.34 6.56
CA GLU A 33 0.90 1.71 6.56
C GLU A 33 0.84 0.32 5.93
N LEU A 34 1.93 -0.04 5.23
CA LEU A 34 2.15 -1.40 4.76
C LEU A 34 2.62 -2.26 5.93
N ASP A 35 1.95 -3.38 6.17
CA ASP A 35 2.36 -4.35 7.18
C ASP A 35 3.65 -5.09 6.75
N LYS A 36 4.73 -4.85 7.48
CA LYS A 36 6.06 -5.39 7.16
C LYS A 36 6.34 -6.76 7.76
N SER A 37 5.43 -7.36 8.54
CA SER A 37 5.72 -8.62 9.24
C SER A 37 5.47 -9.89 8.42
N GLY A 38 4.81 -9.77 7.26
CA GLY A 38 4.39 -10.91 6.45
C GLY A 38 5.35 -11.31 5.32
N GLN A 39 5.19 -12.55 4.82
CA GLN A 39 5.96 -13.07 3.69
C GLN A 39 5.85 -12.19 2.43
N ALA A 40 4.66 -11.65 2.14
CA ALA A 40 4.43 -10.77 1.00
C ALA A 40 5.33 -9.52 1.02
N TRP A 41 5.64 -8.99 2.21
CA TRP A 41 6.58 -7.87 2.35
C TRP A 41 8.00 -8.30 1.99
N THR A 42 8.46 -9.45 2.50
CA THR A 42 9.79 -10.00 2.21
C THR A 42 9.98 -10.25 0.71
N GLU A 43 8.98 -10.83 0.05
CA GLU A 43 9.02 -11.10 -1.39
C GLU A 43 9.04 -9.80 -2.21
N MET A 44 8.21 -8.81 -1.87
CA MET A 44 8.22 -7.50 -2.51
C MET A 44 9.57 -6.79 -2.32
N ALA A 45 10.12 -6.82 -1.10
CA ALA A 45 11.42 -6.22 -0.81
C ALA A 45 12.55 -6.90 -1.59
N ALA A 46 12.52 -8.23 -1.72
CA ALA A 46 13.48 -8.99 -2.53
C ALA A 46 13.33 -8.73 -4.03
N ALA A 47 12.10 -8.54 -4.53
CA ALA A 47 11.83 -8.19 -5.91
C ALA A 47 12.25 -6.75 -6.26
N GLY A 48 12.35 -5.86 -5.26
CA GLY A 48 12.72 -4.46 -5.45
C GLY A 48 11.66 -3.64 -6.19
N ALA A 49 10.42 -4.12 -6.28
CA ALA A 49 9.34 -3.50 -7.01
C ALA A 49 8.02 -3.58 -6.23
N VAL A 50 7.21 -2.52 -6.35
CA VAL A 50 5.87 -2.45 -5.76
C VAL A 50 4.84 -2.34 -6.88
N ALA A 51 3.82 -3.19 -6.83
CA ALA A 51 2.65 -3.09 -7.70
C ALA A 51 1.41 -2.82 -6.82
N LEU A 52 0.61 -1.83 -7.23
CA LEU A 52 -0.63 -1.48 -6.57
C LEU A 52 -1.78 -1.70 -7.54
N HIS A 53 -2.82 -2.41 -7.10
CA HIS A 53 -4.06 -2.57 -7.82
C HIS A 53 -5.22 -2.09 -6.95
N VAL A 54 -6.04 -1.19 -7.47
CA VAL A 54 -7.24 -0.67 -6.81
C VAL A 54 -8.45 -1.13 -7.61
N SER A 55 -9.24 -2.04 -7.05
CA SER A 55 -10.48 -2.49 -7.69
C SER A 55 -11.63 -1.55 -7.38
N GLY A 56 -12.36 -1.12 -8.40
CA GLY A 56 -13.52 -0.24 -8.28
C GLY A 56 -13.36 1.04 -9.09
N SER A 57 -14.36 1.92 -9.00
CA SER A 57 -14.33 3.25 -9.63
C SER A 57 -14.31 4.31 -8.54
N PHE A 58 -13.21 5.05 -8.46
CA PHE A 58 -13.03 6.15 -7.53
C PHE A 58 -12.74 7.40 -8.37
N PRO A 59 -13.79 8.15 -8.76
CA PRO A 59 -13.59 9.45 -9.41
C PRO A 59 -12.66 10.31 -8.56
N ASP A 60 -11.68 10.93 -9.20
CA ASP A 60 -10.71 11.82 -8.55
C ASP A 60 -9.76 11.15 -7.52
N LEU A 61 -9.55 9.83 -7.63
CA LEU A 61 -8.59 9.10 -6.79
C LEU A 61 -7.19 9.72 -6.89
N ASN A 62 -6.71 10.23 -5.76
CA ASN A 62 -5.35 10.68 -5.57
C ASN A 62 -4.65 9.78 -4.55
N MET A 63 -3.48 9.26 -4.91
CA MET A 63 -2.69 8.37 -4.07
C MET A 63 -1.24 8.80 -4.05
N GLN A 64 -0.62 8.63 -2.89
CA GLN A 64 0.80 8.85 -2.69
C GLN A 64 1.39 7.63 -2.00
N LEU A 65 2.51 7.12 -2.53
CA LEU A 65 3.30 6.09 -1.88
C LEU A 65 4.58 6.75 -1.35
N CYS A 66 4.77 6.71 -0.04
CA CYS A 66 5.90 7.36 0.62
C CYS A 66 6.70 6.36 1.45
N ALA A 67 8.03 6.45 1.35
CA ALA A 67 8.93 5.78 2.29
C ALA A 67 9.35 6.79 3.37
N ILE A 68 9.03 6.50 4.63
CA ILE A 68 9.44 7.32 5.76
C ILE A 68 10.72 6.72 6.33
N ARG A 69 11.78 7.53 6.42
CA ARG A 69 12.99 7.18 7.17
C ARG A 69 12.71 7.47 8.66
N GLY A 70 12.79 6.43 9.47
CA GLY A 70 12.88 6.52 10.94
C GLY A 70 14.33 6.44 11.40
#